data_AF-A0AAW8F7M7-F1
#
_entry.id   AF-A0AAW8F7M7-F1
#
_cell.length_a   1.000
_cell.length_b   1.000
_cell.length_c   1.000
_cell.angle_alpha   90.00
_cell.angle_beta   90.00
_cell.angle_gamma   90.00
#
_symmetry.space_group_name_H-M   'P 1'
#
loop_
_entity.id
_entity.type
_entity.pdbx_description
1 polymer ?
#
loop_
_entity_poly.entity_id
_entity_poly.type
_entity_poly.pdbx_seq_one_letter_code
_entity_poly.pdbx_strand_id
1 'polypeptide(L)'
;MTDTGISLRAAAHQLGLNRRTVGKYARASTWQECVRRTPSRRPTSIDPYLEYLRQRWEEGEHTAPVLHQEIIAKGYRGHYQRAKMAIAPLRQGLPIGTRRERPPSPRQGARWITTAPSRRGMHVTEALRRLLEHCPELDQAHELVRQFAAMLDSRDATLLAHWPPLRRSRAGRDLRSGPGPVYAR
;
A
#
# COMPACT_ATOMS: atom_id res chain seq x y z
N MET A 1 0.84 -31.18 -16.30
CA MET A 1 1.91 -30.46 -17.04
C MET A 1 1.35 -29.07 -17.38
N THR A 2 2.18 -28.08 -17.72
CA THR A 2 1.66 -26.80 -18.29
C THR A 2 1.30 -27.00 -19.75
N ASP A 3 0.51 -26.10 -20.35
CA ASP A 3 0.18 -26.13 -21.79
C ASP A 3 1.42 -26.10 -22.70
N THR A 4 2.53 -25.58 -22.19
CA THR A 4 3.83 -25.56 -22.86
C THR A 4 4.63 -26.88 -22.72
N GLY A 5 4.03 -27.95 -22.18
CA GLY A 5 4.67 -29.27 -22.04
C GLY A 5 5.69 -29.39 -20.90
N ILE A 6 5.96 -28.32 -20.15
CA ILE A 6 6.93 -28.30 -19.06
C ILE A 6 6.31 -28.88 -17.77
N SER A 7 7.13 -29.57 -16.97
CA SER A 7 6.68 -30.07 -15.67
C SER A 7 6.43 -28.91 -14.69
N LEU A 8 5.42 -29.06 -13.81
CA LEU A 8 5.11 -28.03 -12.80
C LEU A 8 6.31 -27.72 -11.87
N ARG A 9 7.24 -28.66 -11.71
CA ARG A 9 8.45 -28.50 -10.88
C ARG A 9 9.50 -27.66 -11.60
N ALA A 10 9.72 -27.90 -12.89
CA ALA A 10 10.62 -27.09 -13.71
C ALA A 10 10.09 -25.65 -13.85
N ALA A 11 8.80 -25.49 -14.11
CA ALA A 11 8.14 -24.18 -14.15
C ALA A 11 8.24 -23.44 -12.80
N ALA A 12 8.08 -24.14 -11.66
CA ALA A 12 8.27 -23.57 -10.33
C ALA A 12 9.69 -23.05 -10.10
N HIS A 13 10.70 -23.80 -10.53
CA HIS A 13 12.09 -23.39 -10.41
C HIS A 13 12.42 -22.18 -11.29
N GLN A 14 11.99 -22.21 -12.56
CA GLN A 14 12.21 -21.13 -13.51
C GLN A 14 11.52 -19.83 -13.10
N LEU A 15 10.30 -19.92 -12.57
CA LEU A 15 9.51 -18.75 -12.15
C LEU A 15 9.79 -18.30 -10.70
N GLY A 16 10.60 -19.05 -9.95
CA GLY A 16 10.80 -18.80 -8.51
C GLY A 16 9.51 -18.89 -7.68
N LEU A 17 8.51 -19.63 -8.16
CA LEU A 17 7.19 -19.75 -7.54
C LEU A 17 7.01 -21.10 -6.84
N ASN A 18 6.19 -21.15 -5.80
CA ASN A 18 5.82 -22.41 -5.17
C ASN A 18 5.06 -23.31 -6.16
N ARG A 19 5.40 -24.61 -6.22
CA ARG A 19 4.73 -25.62 -7.07
C ARG A 19 3.20 -25.59 -6.96
N ARG A 20 2.64 -25.37 -5.77
CA ARG A 20 1.19 -25.25 -5.56
C ARG A 20 0.60 -24.02 -6.25
N THR A 21 1.32 -22.90 -6.25
CA THR A 21 0.94 -21.67 -6.94
C THR A 21 1.00 -21.86 -8.47
N VAL A 22 2.08 -22.45 -8.97
CA VAL A 22 2.20 -22.79 -10.41
C VAL A 22 1.07 -23.74 -10.83
N GLY A 23 0.81 -24.78 -10.05
CA GLY A 23 -0.30 -25.70 -10.33
C GLY A 23 -1.69 -25.08 -10.17
N LYS A 24 -1.85 -24.01 -9.38
CA LYS A 24 -3.08 -23.22 -9.33
C LYS A 24 -3.25 -22.44 -10.62
N TYR A 25 -2.21 -21.74 -11.07
CA TYR A 25 -2.25 -20.89 -12.26
C TYR A 25 -2.36 -21.70 -13.56
N ALA A 26 -1.66 -22.83 -13.66
CA ALA A 26 -1.73 -23.71 -14.82
C ALA A 26 -3.11 -24.38 -15.01
N ARG A 27 -3.95 -24.41 -13.97
CA ARG A 27 -5.32 -24.96 -14.03
C ARG A 27 -6.40 -23.88 -14.16
N ALA A 28 -6.02 -22.61 -14.03
CA ALA A 28 -6.96 -21.52 -14.12
C ALA A 28 -7.20 -21.18 -15.60
N SER A 29 -8.46 -21.21 -16.02
CA SER A 29 -8.83 -20.87 -17.39
C SER A 29 -8.77 -19.36 -17.64
N THR A 30 -8.88 -18.57 -16.56
CA THR A 30 -8.88 -17.11 -16.60
C THR A 30 -8.02 -16.53 -15.49
N TRP A 31 -7.43 -15.35 -15.71
CA TRP A 31 -6.60 -14.69 -14.70
C TRP A 31 -7.39 -14.32 -13.44
N GLN A 32 -8.71 -14.13 -13.55
CA GLN A 32 -9.60 -13.82 -12.43
C GLN A 32 -9.68 -14.96 -11.41
N GLU A 33 -9.55 -16.23 -11.83
CA GLU A 33 -9.50 -17.40 -10.93
C GLU A 33 -8.17 -17.46 -10.14
N CYS A 34 -7.12 -16.88 -10.70
CA CYS A 34 -5.81 -16.78 -10.05
C CYS A 34 -5.81 -15.73 -8.94
N VAL A 35 -6.56 -14.64 -9.11
CA VAL A 35 -6.65 -13.55 -8.13
C VAL A 35 -7.38 -14.03 -6.89
N ARG A 36 -6.71 -13.97 -5.74
CA ARG A 36 -7.43 -14.02 -4.46
C ARG A 36 -8.35 -12.81 -4.43
N ARG A 37 -9.66 -13.03 -4.55
CA ARG A 37 -10.65 -12.02 -4.16
C ARG A 37 -10.28 -11.61 -2.74
N THR A 38 -9.81 -10.38 -2.56
CA THR A 38 -9.63 -9.83 -1.22
C THR A 38 -10.99 -9.97 -0.55
N PRO A 39 -11.09 -10.59 0.65
CA PRO A 39 -12.37 -10.71 1.33
C PRO A 39 -13.02 -9.34 1.35
N SER A 40 -14.24 -9.24 0.82
CA SER A 40 -14.99 -7.98 0.90
C SER A 40 -14.99 -7.55 2.36
N ARG A 41 -14.70 -6.28 2.61
CA ARG A 41 -14.67 -5.76 3.97
C ARG A 41 -16.02 -6.10 4.61
N ARG A 42 -16.01 -6.61 5.85
CA ARG A 42 -17.25 -6.87 6.59
C ARG A 42 -18.14 -5.62 6.52
N PRO A 43 -19.44 -5.76 6.22
CA PRO A 43 -20.37 -4.65 6.24
C PRO A 43 -20.27 -3.94 7.59
N THR A 44 -20.29 -2.62 7.57
CA THR A 44 -20.24 -1.80 8.78
C THR A 44 -21.48 -0.93 8.89
N SER A 45 -21.76 -0.42 10.09
CA SER A 45 -22.99 0.35 10.37
C SER A 45 -23.17 1.62 9.53
N ILE A 46 -22.11 2.11 8.88
CA ILE A 46 -22.19 3.27 7.99
C ILE A 46 -22.60 2.89 6.55
N ASP A 47 -22.48 1.62 6.19
CA ASP A 47 -22.63 1.15 4.81
C ASP A 47 -24.03 1.46 4.23
N PRO A 48 -25.14 1.37 5.00
CA PRO A 48 -26.47 1.79 4.52
C PRO A 48 -26.58 3.29 4.17
N TYR A 49 -25.70 4.13 4.70
CA TYR A 49 -25.76 5.58 4.55
C TYR A 49 -24.78 6.11 3.49
N LEU A 50 -23.95 5.26 2.89
CA LEU A 50 -22.94 5.68 1.92
C LEU A 50 -23.54 6.29 0.66
N GLU A 51 -24.65 5.71 0.17
CA GLU A 51 -25.34 6.23 -1.00
C GLU A 51 -25.87 7.65 -0.76
N TYR A 52 -26.49 7.87 0.40
CA TYR A 52 -26.97 9.18 0.80
C TYR A 52 -25.83 10.20 0.93
N LEU A 53 -24.71 9.80 1.54
CA LEU A 53 -23.54 10.67 1.66
C LEU A 53 -22.95 11.04 0.29
N ARG A 54 -22.98 10.14 -0.69
CA ARG A 54 -22.58 10.43 -2.07
C ARG A 54 -23.52 11.44 -2.72
N GLN A 55 -24.83 11.21 -2.62
CA GLN A 55 -25.82 12.11 -3.20
C GLN A 55 -25.67 13.53 -2.65
N ARG A 56 -25.57 13.69 -1.32
CA ARG A 56 -25.39 15.01 -0.70
C ARG A 56 -24.08 15.69 -1.10
N TRP A 57 -23.04 14.90 -1.33
CA TRP A 57 -21.75 15.40 -1.84
C TRP A 57 -21.87 15.95 -3.26
N GLU A 58 -22.61 15.27 -4.13
CA GLU A 58 -22.90 15.70 -5.51
C GLU A 58 -23.81 16.93 -5.54
N GLU A 59 -24.72 17.06 -4.57
CA GLU A 59 -25.56 18.25 -4.36
C GLU A 59 -24.78 19.46 -3.79
N GLY A 60 -23.49 19.30 -3.47
CA GLY A 60 -22.59 20.39 -3.06
C GLY A 60 -22.35 20.49 -1.55
N GLU A 61 -22.90 19.60 -0.72
CA GLU A 61 -22.63 19.59 0.71
C GLU A 61 -21.35 18.82 1.03
N HIS A 62 -20.26 19.54 1.32
CA HIS A 62 -18.93 18.96 1.59
C HIS A 62 -18.54 19.00 3.07
N THR A 63 -19.43 19.49 3.94
CA THR A 63 -19.20 19.72 5.37
C THR A 63 -19.46 18.44 6.16
N ALA A 64 -18.38 17.80 6.62
CA ALA A 64 -18.46 16.54 7.35
C ALA A 64 -19.38 16.57 8.59
N PRO A 65 -19.39 17.64 9.43
CA PRO A 65 -20.35 17.76 10.53
C PRO A 65 -21.82 17.78 10.09
N VAL A 66 -22.15 18.48 9.01
CA VAL A 66 -23.52 18.58 8.49
C VAL A 66 -24.00 17.22 8.02
N LEU A 67 -23.22 16.57 7.15
CA LEU A 67 -23.51 15.22 6.67
C LEU A 67 -23.65 14.20 7.82
N HIS A 68 -22.88 14.36 8.89
CA HIS A 68 -22.99 13.50 10.07
C HIS A 68 -24.31 13.70 10.83
N GLN A 69 -24.76 14.95 11.00
CA GLN A 69 -26.06 15.24 11.62
C GLN A 69 -27.22 14.72 10.78
N GLU A 70 -27.14 14.87 9.44
CA GLU A 70 -28.14 14.35 8.52
C GLU A 70 -28.28 12.82 8.62
N ILE A 71 -27.18 12.07 8.69
CA ILE A 71 -27.26 10.61 8.86
C ILE A 71 -27.71 10.19 10.26
N ILE A 72 -27.38 10.96 11.31
CA ILE A 72 -27.91 10.73 12.66
C ILE A 72 -29.44 10.86 12.66
N ALA A 73 -29.98 11.91 12.01
CA ALA A 73 -31.42 12.09 11.86
C ALA A 73 -32.09 10.93 11.10
N LYS A 74 -31.35 10.27 10.20
CA LYS A 74 -31.77 9.03 9.51
C LYS A 74 -31.53 7.74 10.30
N GLY A 75 -31.17 7.83 11.58
CA GLY A 75 -31.02 6.69 12.48
C GLY A 75 -29.58 6.16 12.64
N TYR A 76 -28.57 6.86 12.12
CA TYR A 76 -27.18 6.46 12.33
C TYR A 76 -26.76 6.64 13.80
N ARG A 77 -26.26 5.58 14.43
CA ARG A 77 -25.79 5.58 15.84
C ARG A 77 -24.26 5.47 15.97
N GLY A 78 -23.53 5.58 14.86
CA GLY A 78 -22.08 5.45 14.89
C GLY A 78 -21.35 6.77 15.14
N HIS A 79 -20.03 6.69 15.30
CA HIS A 79 -19.19 7.83 15.65
C HIS A 79 -18.89 8.73 14.44
N TYR A 80 -18.82 10.05 14.66
CA TYR A 80 -18.47 11.08 13.65
C TYR A 80 -17.27 10.72 12.78
N GLN A 81 -16.21 10.18 13.39
CA GLN A 81 -15.00 9.76 12.69
C GLN A 81 -15.27 8.75 11.55
N ARG A 82 -16.29 7.89 11.70
CA ARG A 82 -16.67 6.93 10.64
C ARG A 82 -17.29 7.66 9.44
N ALA A 83 -18.17 8.62 9.68
CA ALA A 83 -18.73 9.50 8.65
C ALA A 83 -17.63 10.29 7.93
N LYS A 84 -16.75 10.93 8.70
CA LYS A 84 -15.59 11.66 8.15
C LYS A 84 -14.70 10.77 7.28
N MET A 85 -14.45 9.53 7.69
CA MET A 85 -13.65 8.58 6.91
C MET A 85 -14.38 8.07 5.67
N ALA A 86 -15.71 7.93 5.71
CA ALA A 86 -16.50 7.50 4.55
C ALA A 86 -16.50 8.53 3.42
N ILE A 87 -16.52 9.82 3.74
CA ILE A 87 -16.50 10.91 2.75
C ILE A 87 -15.07 11.39 2.40
N ALA A 88 -14.04 10.92 3.11
CA ALA A 88 -12.66 11.32 2.85
C ALA A 88 -12.19 11.03 1.41
N PRO A 89 -12.58 9.90 0.76
CA PRO A 89 -12.30 9.69 -0.65
C PRO A 89 -12.95 10.72 -1.58
N LEU A 90 -14.18 11.13 -1.30
CA LEU A 90 -14.91 12.09 -2.14
C LEU A 90 -14.19 13.44 -2.22
N ARG A 91 -13.53 13.85 -1.12
CA ARG A 91 -12.64 15.03 -1.08
C ARG A 91 -11.44 14.95 -2.02
N GLN A 92 -11.05 13.74 -2.42
CA GLN A 92 -9.94 13.46 -3.32
C GLN A 92 -10.43 13.16 -4.75
N GLY A 93 -11.73 13.34 -5.03
CA GLY A 93 -12.34 12.93 -6.31
C GLY A 93 -12.43 11.42 -6.48
N LEU A 94 -12.27 10.65 -5.39
CA LEU A 94 -12.29 9.20 -5.40
C LEU A 94 -13.66 8.67 -4.95
N PRO A 95 -14.16 7.57 -5.55
CA PRO A 95 -15.40 6.94 -5.11
C PRO A 95 -15.37 6.51 -3.63
N ILE A 96 -16.54 6.51 -2.99
CA ILE A 96 -16.71 5.93 -1.65
C ILE A 96 -16.33 4.44 -1.71
N GLY A 97 -15.59 3.97 -0.71
CA GLY A 97 -15.14 2.58 -0.64
C GLY A 97 -13.85 2.30 -1.40
N THR A 98 -13.25 3.32 -2.04
CA THR A 98 -11.86 3.22 -2.49
C THR A 98 -10.97 2.83 -1.32
N ARG A 99 -10.33 1.67 -1.48
CA ARG A 99 -9.44 1.15 -0.44
C ARG A 99 -8.22 2.05 -0.42
N ARG A 100 -8.12 2.88 0.62
CA ARG A 100 -6.90 3.63 0.87
C ARG A 100 -5.78 2.63 1.15
N GLU A 101 -4.85 2.53 0.21
CA GLU A 101 -3.61 1.80 0.45
C GLU A 101 -2.91 2.49 1.63
N ARG A 102 -2.75 1.74 2.72
CA ARG A 102 -2.02 2.26 3.86
C ARG A 102 -0.55 2.30 3.44
N PRO A 103 0.12 3.47 3.59
CA PRO A 103 1.55 3.50 3.37
C PRO A 103 2.23 2.46 4.27
N PRO A 104 3.31 1.82 3.81
CA PRO A 104 4.02 0.86 4.63
C PRO A 104 4.52 1.53 5.92
N SER A 105 4.51 0.79 7.02
CA SER A 105 5.14 1.30 8.24
C SER A 105 6.66 1.47 8.03
N PRO A 106 7.34 2.37 8.76
CA PRO A 106 8.79 2.55 8.63
C PRO A 106 9.57 1.24 8.79
N ARG A 107 9.15 0.38 9.72
CA ARG A 107 9.76 -0.96 9.92
C ARG A 107 9.55 -1.89 8.72
N GLN A 108 8.38 -1.81 8.09
CA GLN A 108 8.06 -2.60 6.92
C GLN A 108 8.86 -2.13 5.69
N GLY A 109 8.96 -0.82 5.49
CA GLY A 109 9.82 -0.24 4.46
C GLY A 109 11.29 -0.62 4.64
N ALA A 110 11.82 -0.48 5.87
CA ALA A 110 13.19 -0.91 6.19
C ALA A 110 13.40 -2.40 5.90
N ARG A 111 12.46 -3.27 6.29
CA ARG A 111 12.50 -4.70 5.97
C ARG A 111 12.52 -4.96 4.46
N TRP A 112 11.73 -4.23 3.67
CA TRP A 112 11.72 -4.39 2.21
C TRP A 112 13.05 -3.97 1.58
N ILE A 113 13.69 -2.93 2.12
CA ILE A 113 14.99 -2.42 1.68
C ILE A 113 16.10 -3.44 1.97
N THR A 114 16.10 -4.05 3.16
CA THR A 114 17.16 -4.98 3.59
C THR A 114 16.93 -6.43 3.15
N THR A 115 15.74 -6.78 2.65
CA THR A 115 15.47 -8.15 2.16
C THR A 115 16.07 -8.33 0.76
N ALA A 116 16.87 -9.39 0.59
CA ALA A 116 17.47 -9.75 -0.69
C ALA A 116 16.41 -9.80 -1.82
N PRO A 117 16.73 -9.29 -3.03
CA PRO A 117 15.78 -9.23 -4.16
C PRO A 117 15.10 -10.57 -4.47
N SER A 118 15.85 -11.68 -4.43
CA SER A 118 15.36 -13.04 -4.67
C SER A 118 14.37 -13.55 -3.63
N ARG A 119 14.34 -12.95 -2.44
CA ARG A 119 13.42 -13.31 -1.34
C ARG A 119 12.20 -12.39 -1.27
N ARG A 120 12.09 -11.38 -2.14
CA ARG A 120 10.93 -10.49 -2.22
C ARG A 120 9.93 -11.02 -3.23
N GLY A 121 8.67 -11.15 -2.81
CA GLY A 121 7.58 -11.45 -3.75
C GLY A 121 7.26 -10.24 -4.64
N MET A 122 6.70 -10.49 -5.83
CA MET A 122 6.39 -9.46 -6.84
C MET A 122 5.63 -8.24 -6.28
N HIS A 123 4.62 -8.46 -5.43
CA HIS A 123 3.86 -7.37 -4.81
C HIS A 123 4.72 -6.46 -3.91
N VAL A 124 5.69 -7.03 -3.19
CA VAL A 124 6.61 -6.26 -2.34
C VAL A 124 7.61 -5.51 -3.19
N THR A 125 8.12 -6.14 -4.25
CA THR A 125 9.03 -5.50 -5.20
C THR A 125 8.37 -4.28 -5.86
N GLU A 126 7.13 -4.44 -6.31
CA GLU A 126 6.37 -3.37 -6.95
C GLU A 126 6.00 -2.26 -5.95
N ALA A 127 5.57 -2.61 -4.73
CA ALA A 127 5.28 -1.63 -3.69
C ALA A 127 6.53 -0.85 -3.26
N LEU A 128 7.70 -1.51 -3.20
CA LEU A 128 8.96 -0.85 -2.91
C LEU A 128 9.37 0.07 -4.06
N ARG A 129 9.27 -0.37 -5.32
CA ARG A 129 9.58 0.47 -6.50
C ARG A 129 8.82 1.80 -6.44
N ARG A 130 7.50 1.73 -6.22
CA ARG A 130 6.66 2.93 -6.05
C ARG A 130 7.12 3.79 -4.87
N LEU A 131 7.49 3.18 -3.74
CA LEU A 131 7.97 3.93 -2.57
C LEU A 131 9.27 4.70 -2.87
N LEU A 132 10.21 4.09 -3.60
CA LEU A 132 11.48 4.72 -3.96
C LEU A 132 11.29 5.86 -4.97
N GLU A 133 10.38 5.69 -5.94
CA GLU A 133 10.03 6.75 -6.91
C GLU A 133 9.50 8.03 -6.27
N HIS A 134 8.81 7.92 -5.12
CA HIS A 134 8.25 9.07 -4.43
C HIS A 134 9.21 9.68 -3.39
N CYS A 135 10.29 8.99 -3.02
CA CYS A 135 11.18 9.37 -1.92
C CYS A 135 12.66 9.14 -2.30
N PRO A 136 13.35 10.12 -2.91
CA PRO A 136 14.72 9.96 -3.36
C PRO A 136 15.72 9.68 -2.22
N GLU A 137 15.44 10.13 -0.99
CA GLU A 137 16.26 9.81 0.18
C GLU A 137 16.19 8.32 0.55
N LEU A 138 15.04 7.69 0.34
CA LEU A 138 14.88 6.24 0.55
C LEU A 138 15.57 5.44 -0.55
N ASP A 139 15.61 5.96 -1.78
CA ASP A 139 16.34 5.35 -2.88
C ASP A 139 17.85 5.34 -2.63
N GLN A 140 18.41 6.47 -2.17
CA GLN A 140 19.81 6.54 -1.73
C GLN A 140 20.11 5.54 -0.61
N ALA A 141 19.23 5.44 0.40
CA ALA A 141 19.38 4.47 1.47
C ALA A 141 19.30 3.02 0.95
N HIS A 142 18.43 2.75 -0.02
CA HIS A 142 18.31 1.43 -0.64
C HIS A 142 19.58 1.03 -1.38
N GLU A 143 20.16 1.95 -2.13
CA GLU A 143 21.39 1.73 -2.88
C GLU A 143 22.60 1.49 -1.97
N LEU A 144 22.74 2.26 -0.90
CA LEU A 144 23.77 2.01 0.13
C LEU A 144 23.65 0.61 0.74
N VAL A 145 22.44 0.17 1.08
CA VAL A 145 22.21 -1.18 1.63
C VAL A 145 22.61 -2.26 0.61
N ARG A 146 22.37 -2.04 -0.69
CA ARG A 146 22.78 -2.98 -1.75
C ARG A 146 24.30 -3.04 -1.92
N GLN A 147 24.97 -1.89 -1.91
CA GLN A 147 26.43 -1.81 -1.96
C GLN A 147 27.05 -2.51 -0.75
N PHE A 148 26.48 -2.32 0.44
CA PHE A 148 26.90 -3.02 1.64
C PHE A 148 26.70 -4.53 1.57
N ALA A 149 25.56 -5.00 1.05
CA ALA A 149 25.33 -6.42 0.84
C ALA A 149 26.33 -7.03 -0.16
N ALA A 150 26.62 -6.33 -1.26
CA ALA A 150 27.61 -6.77 -2.25
C ALA A 150 29.03 -6.84 -1.68
N MET A 151 29.40 -5.91 -0.79
CA MET A 151 30.66 -5.99 -0.03
C MET A 151 30.72 -7.23 0.85
N LEU A 152 29.65 -7.53 1.60
CA LEU A 152 29.60 -8.72 2.45
C LEU A 152 29.73 -10.02 1.63
N ASP A 153 29.11 -10.06 0.45
CA ASP A 153 29.19 -11.23 -0.45
C ASP A 153 30.60 -11.39 -1.07
N SER A 154 31.26 -10.29 -1.42
CA SER A 154 32.62 -10.28 -1.99
C SER A 154 33.74 -10.34 -0.94
N ARG A 155 33.40 -10.19 0.36
CA ARG A 155 34.34 -10.06 1.48
C ARG A 155 35.36 -8.94 1.31
N ASP A 156 35.00 -7.90 0.55
CA ASP A 156 35.87 -6.77 0.27
C ASP A 156 35.44 -5.55 1.11
N ALA A 157 36.29 -5.17 2.06
CA ALA A 157 36.06 -4.06 2.97
C ALA A 157 36.57 -2.70 2.43
N THR A 158 37.18 -2.65 1.24
CA THR A 158 37.79 -1.43 0.68
C THR A 158 36.79 -0.28 0.47
N LEU A 159 35.53 -0.61 0.20
CA LEU A 159 34.45 0.36 0.01
C LEU A 159 33.98 1.03 1.33
N LEU A 160 34.29 0.45 2.51
CA LEU A 160 34.01 1.09 3.81
C LEU A 160 34.85 2.37 3.99
N ALA A 161 36.03 2.44 3.39
CA ALA A 161 36.89 3.62 3.46
C ALA A 161 36.29 4.85 2.74
N HIS A 162 35.41 4.62 1.77
CA HIS A 162 34.77 5.67 0.96
C HIS A 162 33.28 5.85 1.31
N TRP A 163 32.85 5.30 2.45
CA TRP A 163 31.44 5.30 2.83
C TRP A 163 30.94 6.74 3.07
N PRO A 164 29.86 7.17 2.42
CA PRO A 164 29.37 8.53 2.59
C PRO A 164 28.89 8.77 4.03
N PRO A 165 29.11 9.96 4.60
CA PRO A 165 28.68 10.25 5.96
C PRO A 165 27.15 10.08 6.08
N LEU A 166 26.71 9.37 7.11
CA LEU A 166 25.30 9.17 7.41
C LEU A 166 24.61 10.52 7.64
N ARG A 167 23.91 11.04 6.63
CA ARG A 167 23.07 12.23 6.77
C ARG A 167 21.83 11.84 7.58
N ARG A 168 21.78 12.28 8.85
CA ARG A 168 20.55 12.18 9.65
C ARG A 168 19.49 13.09 9.04
N SER A 169 18.53 12.50 8.33
CA SER A 169 17.33 13.22 7.91
C SER A 169 16.47 13.57 9.13
N ARG A 170 16.10 14.85 9.28
CA ARG A 170 15.16 15.33 10.30
C ARG A 170 13.69 15.02 9.95
N ALA A 171 13.41 14.38 8.80
CA ALA A 171 12.07 14.20 8.24
C ALA A 171 11.15 13.19 8.97
N GLY A 172 11.55 12.67 10.14
CA GLY A 172 10.76 11.71 10.91
C GLY A 172 9.64 12.30 11.77
N ARG A 173 9.50 13.63 11.87
CA ARG A 173 8.56 14.26 12.81
C ARG A 173 7.26 14.80 12.21
N ASP A 174 7.16 15.01 10.89
CA ASP A 174 6.03 15.77 10.31
C ASP A 174 4.99 14.99 9.51
N LEU A 175 5.07 13.66 9.43
CA LEU A 175 3.99 12.87 8.79
C LEU A 175 2.71 12.73 9.67
N ARG A 176 2.56 13.54 10.72
CA ARG A 176 1.38 13.57 11.59
C ARG A 176 0.69 14.93 11.73
N SER A 177 1.14 15.95 11.02
CA SER A 177 0.53 17.29 11.04
C SER A 177 0.14 17.70 9.63
N GLY A 178 -1.09 17.37 9.22
CA GLY A 178 -1.73 18.08 8.11
C GLY A 178 -2.06 19.51 8.57
N PRO A 179 -1.97 20.52 7.68
CA PRO A 179 -2.33 21.88 8.04
C PRO A 179 -3.80 21.93 8.44
N GLY A 180 -4.07 22.38 9.66
CA GLY A 180 -5.42 22.75 10.08
C GLY A 180 -5.90 23.92 9.20
N PRO A 181 -7.16 23.92 8.74
CA PRO A 181 -7.67 25.04 7.97
C PRO A 181 -7.69 26.29 8.87
N VAL A 182 -7.02 27.32 8.37
CA VAL A 182 -7.13 28.69 8.87
C VAL A 182 -8.58 29.11 8.65
N TYR A 183 -9.32 29.30 9.74
CA TYR A 183 -10.60 30.01 9.69
C TYR A 183 -10.29 31.49 9.54
N ALA A 184 -10.43 32.00 8.32
CA ALA A 184 -10.63 33.42 8.07
C ALA A 184 -12.09 33.76 8.41
N ARG A 185 -12.22 34.92 9.05
CA ARG A 185 -13.39 35.44 9.77
C ARG A 185 -14.50 35.91 8.85
#